data_AF-A0A5N5DV70-F1
#
_entry.id   AF-A0A5N5DV70-F1
#
_cell.length_a   1.000
_cell.length_b   1.000
_cell.length_c   1.000
_cell.angle_alpha   90.00
_cell.angle_beta   90.00
_cell.angle_gamma   90.00
#
_symmetry.space_group_name_H-M   'P 1'
#
loop_
_entity.id
_entity.type
_entity.pdbx_description
1 polymer ?
#
loop_
_entity_poly.entity_id
_entity_poly.type
_entity_poly.pdbx_seq_one_letter_code
_entity_poly.pdbx_strand_id
1 'polypeptide(L)'
;EPAAPVVTALGSAEAMPIAVINAPTEMLSLAFGAGPDADSVTSALINAGIPEDDARQLGSAIVTCTAFAELVGIPHSLGATTLMTGAVTVYDTLAGRLVGSTTRAADGTEWTSISSGTPHRLRQAVNALVAELEESTPETSG
;
A
#
# COMPACT_ATOMS: atom_id res chain seq x y z
N GLU A 1 6.66 -3.22 20.18
CA GLU A 1 5.73 -3.07 19.05
C GLU A 1 6.27 -3.85 17.86
N PRO A 2 5.45 -4.70 17.21
CA PRO A 2 5.89 -5.56 16.10
C PRO A 2 6.32 -4.77 14.86
N ALA A 3 5.83 -3.54 14.66
CA ALA A 3 6.26 -2.69 13.55
C ALA A 3 7.70 -2.16 13.64
N ALA A 4 8.31 -2.12 14.83
CA ALA A 4 9.57 -1.39 15.04
C ALA A 4 10.76 -1.93 14.18
N PRO A 5 11.00 -3.26 14.07
CA PRO A 5 12.06 -3.78 13.22
C PRO A 5 11.82 -3.50 11.73
N VAL A 6 10.57 -3.62 11.27
CA VAL A 6 10.18 -3.36 9.87
C VAL A 6 10.40 -1.90 9.50
N VAL A 7 9.91 -0.98 10.34
CA VAL A 7 10.08 0.47 10.15
C VAL A 7 11.57 0.85 10.17
N THR A 8 12.36 0.19 11.01
CA THR A 8 13.82 0.40 11.06
C THR A 8 14.49 -0.07 9.76
N ALA A 9 14.09 -1.23 9.24
CA ALA A 9 14.63 -1.77 7.98
C ALA A 9 14.29 -0.91 6.76
N LEU A 10 13.11 -0.29 6.73
CA LEU A 10 12.70 0.66 5.68
C LEU A 10 13.45 2.00 5.74
N GLY A 11 14.14 2.29 6.85
CA GLY A 11 14.86 3.55 7.03
C GLY A 11 13.98 4.79 7.08
N SER A 12 14.63 5.96 7.15
CA SER A 12 13.96 7.26 7.13
C SER A 12 13.84 7.81 5.72
N ALA A 13 12.69 8.41 5.41
CA ALA A 13 12.49 9.23 4.21
C ALA A 13 11.56 10.40 4.57
N GLU A 14 11.69 11.52 3.84
CA GLU A 14 10.72 12.61 3.93
C GLU A 14 9.37 12.14 3.42
N ALA A 15 8.28 12.50 4.09
CA ALA A 15 6.94 12.08 3.69
C ALA A 15 6.40 13.01 2.60
N MET A 16 5.88 12.44 1.52
CA MET A 16 5.21 13.23 0.49
C MET A 16 3.88 13.78 1.02
N PRO A 17 3.60 15.08 0.93
CA PRO A 17 2.29 15.62 1.28
C PRO A 17 1.27 15.31 0.18
N ILE A 18 0.25 14.53 0.50
CA ILE A 18 -0.85 14.17 -0.41
C ILE A 18 -2.13 13.89 0.40
N ALA A 19 -3.28 14.13 -0.22
CA ALA A 19 -4.54 13.62 0.30
C ALA A 19 -4.55 12.08 0.32
N VAL A 20 -5.47 11.48 1.09
CA VAL A 20 -5.64 10.02 1.01
C VAL A 20 -6.38 9.69 -0.27
N ILE A 21 -5.78 8.85 -1.11
CA ILE A 21 -6.40 8.32 -2.32
C ILE A 21 -6.80 6.87 -2.03
N ASN A 22 -8.05 6.51 -2.30
CA ASN A 22 -8.54 5.15 -2.12
C ASN A 22 -9.19 4.66 -3.40
N ALA A 23 -8.71 3.52 -3.92
CA ALA A 23 -9.20 2.93 -5.16
C ALA A 23 -9.01 1.41 -5.14
N PRO A 24 -9.68 0.65 -6.04
CA PRO A 24 -9.42 -0.77 -6.18
C PRO A 24 -7.95 -1.02 -6.51
N THR A 25 -7.33 -2.00 -5.84
CA THR A 25 -5.90 -2.30 -5.96
C THR A 25 -5.49 -2.60 -7.40
N GLU A 26 -6.33 -3.33 -8.13
CA GLU A 26 -6.10 -3.66 -9.54
C GLU A 26 -6.08 -2.39 -10.41
N MET A 27 -6.96 -1.42 -10.15
CA MET A 27 -7.00 -0.17 -10.90
C MET A 27 -5.75 0.68 -10.67
N LEU A 28 -5.26 0.75 -9.42
CA LEU A 28 -4.00 1.43 -9.13
C LEU A 28 -2.80 0.73 -9.78
N SER A 29 -2.78 -0.61 -9.73
CA SER A 29 -1.71 -1.40 -10.34
C SER A 29 -1.65 -1.20 -11.86
N LEU A 30 -2.80 -1.22 -12.53
CA LEU A 30 -2.90 -0.93 -13.97
C LEU A 30 -2.48 0.50 -14.28
N ALA A 31 -2.88 1.48 -13.46
CA ALA A 31 -2.53 2.87 -13.68
C ALA A 31 -1.03 3.14 -13.49
N PHE A 32 -0.40 2.56 -12.47
CA PHE A 32 1.04 2.68 -12.24
C PHE A 32 1.87 1.98 -13.32
N GLY A 33 1.31 0.94 -13.96
CA GLY A 33 1.91 0.25 -15.09
C GLY A 33 1.61 0.86 -16.47
N ALA A 34 0.87 1.98 -16.55
CA ALA A 34 0.37 2.51 -17.81
C ALA A 34 1.46 3.06 -18.74
N GLY A 35 2.61 3.47 -18.20
CA GLY A 35 3.73 3.99 -18.97
C GLY A 35 4.87 4.50 -18.08
N PRO A 36 6.03 4.84 -18.67
CA PRO A 36 7.18 5.33 -17.91
C PRO A 36 7.08 6.82 -17.52
N ASP A 37 6.09 7.55 -18.07
CA ASP A 37 5.93 8.99 -17.90
C ASP A 37 4.68 9.37 -17.10
N ALA A 38 4.75 10.56 -16.47
CA ALA A 38 3.70 11.04 -15.58
C ALA A 38 2.36 11.22 -16.30
N ASP A 39 2.38 11.65 -17.58
CA ASP A 39 1.16 11.92 -18.35
C ASP A 39 0.35 10.64 -18.56
N SER A 40 1.02 9.53 -18.89
CA SER A 40 0.42 8.21 -19.06
C SER A 40 -0.20 7.70 -17.76
N VAL A 41 0.54 7.77 -16.65
CA VAL A 41 0.06 7.32 -15.33
C VAL A 41 -1.10 8.20 -14.84
N THR A 42 -0.99 9.53 -14.94
CA THR A 42 -2.05 10.46 -14.55
C THR A 42 -3.32 10.24 -15.38
N SER A 43 -3.21 10.05 -16.69
CA SER A 43 -4.37 9.75 -17.54
C SER A 43 -5.05 8.46 -17.12
N ALA A 44 -4.28 7.42 -16.79
CA ALA A 44 -4.84 6.15 -16.31
C ALA A 44 -5.50 6.28 -14.92
N LEU A 45 -4.94 7.07 -14.00
CA LEU A 45 -5.53 7.35 -12.69
C LEU A 45 -6.85 8.14 -12.81
N ILE A 46 -6.93 9.12 -13.72
CA ILE A 46 -8.18 9.85 -14.02
C ILE A 46 -9.24 8.89 -14.56
N ASN A 47 -8.86 8.02 -15.50
CA ASN A 47 -9.76 7.00 -16.04
C ASN A 47 -10.23 5.99 -14.97
N ALA A 48 -9.44 5.81 -13.90
CA ALA A 48 -9.80 5.04 -12.72
C ALA A 48 -10.72 5.79 -11.73
N GLY A 49 -11.10 7.04 -12.03
CA GLY A 49 -12.02 7.85 -11.23
C GLY A 49 -11.34 8.66 -10.12
N ILE A 50 -10.00 8.75 -10.11
CA ILE A 50 -9.28 9.60 -9.15
C ILE A 50 -9.40 11.06 -9.60
N PRO A 51 -9.70 12.01 -8.69
CA PRO A 51 -9.75 13.43 -9.02
C PRO A 51 -8.48 13.91 -9.72
N GLU A 52 -8.63 14.81 -10.70
CA GLU A 52 -7.53 15.21 -11.60
C GLU A 52 -6.29 15.72 -10.86
N ASP A 53 -6.48 16.54 -9.82
CA ASP A 53 -5.37 17.08 -9.03
C ASP A 53 -4.62 16.00 -8.25
N ASP A 54 -5.36 15.06 -7.65
CA ASP A 54 -4.79 13.92 -6.93
C ASP A 54 -4.07 12.96 -7.89
N ALA A 55 -4.66 12.70 -9.06
CA ALA A 55 -4.08 11.86 -10.11
C ALA A 55 -2.80 12.45 -10.70
N ARG A 56 -2.74 13.77 -10.87
CA ARG A 56 -1.53 14.48 -11.33
C ARG A 56 -0.41 14.40 -10.30
N GLN A 57 -0.75 14.63 -9.03
CA GLN A 57 0.20 14.57 -7.94
C GLN A 57 0.75 13.15 -7.74
N LEU A 58 -0.13 12.14 -7.69
CA LEU A 58 0.28 10.74 -7.52
C LEU A 58 1.05 10.22 -8.73
N GLY A 59 0.59 10.51 -9.96
CA GLY A 59 1.27 10.08 -11.19
C GLY A 59 2.69 10.62 -11.29
N SER A 60 2.87 11.91 -11.01
CA SER A 60 4.20 12.54 -11.00
C SER A 60 5.16 11.94 -9.96
N ALA A 61 4.63 11.53 -8.80
CA ALA A 61 5.45 10.90 -7.76
C ALA A 61 5.86 9.48 -8.16
N ILE A 62 4.91 8.64 -8.58
CA ILE A 62 5.14 7.21 -8.84
C ILE A 62 6.16 6.98 -9.94
N VAL A 63 6.18 7.78 -11.00
CA VAL A 63 7.18 7.63 -12.08
C VAL A 63 8.60 8.00 -11.64
N THR A 64 8.75 8.64 -10.48
CA THR A 64 10.03 8.95 -9.84
C THR A 64 10.35 8.01 -8.67
N CYS A 65 9.65 6.88 -8.56
CA CYS A 65 9.90 5.87 -7.53
C CYS A 65 11.34 5.34 -7.63
N THR A 66 12.10 5.53 -6.56
CA THR A 66 13.50 5.13 -6.42
C THR A 66 13.67 3.83 -5.63
N ALA A 67 12.71 3.53 -4.74
CA ALA A 67 12.66 2.27 -4.01
C ALA A 67 11.20 1.89 -3.72
N PHE A 68 10.93 0.58 -3.79
CA PHE A 68 9.62 0.01 -3.51
C PHE A 68 9.78 -1.15 -2.52
N ALA A 69 8.89 -1.22 -1.54
CA ALA A 69 8.77 -2.35 -0.64
C ALA A 69 7.30 -2.76 -0.51
N GLU A 70 7.06 -4.07 -0.49
CA GLU A 70 5.76 -4.66 -0.20
C GLU A 70 5.89 -5.54 1.04
N LEU A 71 5.05 -5.29 2.03
CA LEU A 71 4.99 -6.01 3.29
C LEU A 71 3.70 -6.84 3.28
N VAL A 72 3.84 -8.16 3.35
CA VAL A 72 2.71 -9.09 3.32
C VAL A 72 2.67 -9.93 4.58
N GLY A 73 1.46 -10.17 5.08
CA GLY A 73 1.19 -11.13 6.15
C GLY A 73 0.80 -12.47 5.56
N ILE A 74 1.51 -13.54 5.95
CA ILE A 74 1.20 -14.91 5.54
C ILE A 74 0.92 -15.73 6.80
N PRO A 75 -0.35 -16.00 7.14
CA PRO A 75 -0.67 -16.90 8.25
C PRO A 75 -0.06 -18.28 8.01
N HIS A 76 0.56 -18.89 9.02
CA HIS A 76 1.06 -20.25 8.86
C HIS A 76 0.28 -21.17 9.79
N SER A 77 -0.65 -21.95 9.22
CA SER A 77 -1.32 -23.05 9.91
C SER A 77 -0.99 -24.38 9.24
N LEU A 78 -0.76 -25.41 10.07
CA LEU A 78 -0.43 -26.75 9.58
C LEU A 78 -1.62 -27.31 8.78
N GLY A 79 -1.42 -27.50 7.46
CA GLY A 79 -2.36 -28.19 6.59
C GLY A 79 -3.42 -27.32 5.90
N ALA A 80 -3.36 -25.99 6.01
CA ALA A 80 -4.27 -25.10 5.28
C ALA A 80 -3.56 -24.36 4.14
N THR A 81 -4.30 -24.06 3.07
CA THR A 81 -3.88 -23.12 2.03
C THR A 81 -4.07 -21.71 2.59
N THR A 82 -2.97 -21.03 2.89
CA THR A 82 -3.04 -19.67 3.42
C THR A 82 -3.23 -18.65 2.30
N LEU A 83 -4.24 -17.79 2.44
CA LEU A 83 -4.37 -16.55 1.65
C LEU A 83 -3.68 -15.41 2.39
N MET A 84 -3.03 -14.51 1.63
CA MET A 84 -2.54 -13.24 2.18
C MET A 84 -3.72 -12.44 2.74
N THR A 85 -3.53 -11.90 3.94
CA THR A 85 -4.54 -11.14 4.67
C THR A 85 -4.65 -9.71 4.19
N GLY A 86 -3.53 -9.10 3.84
CA GLY A 86 -3.47 -7.76 3.25
C GLY A 86 -2.04 -7.43 2.85
N ALA A 87 -1.80 -6.18 2.46
CA ALA A 87 -0.47 -5.70 2.12
C ALA A 87 -0.27 -4.25 2.58
N VAL A 88 0.98 -3.92 2.94
CA VAL A 88 1.44 -2.54 3.07
C VAL A 88 2.50 -2.30 2.01
N THR A 89 2.27 -1.34 1.14
CA THR A 89 3.23 -0.92 0.12
C THR A 89 3.91 0.38 0.54
N VAL A 90 5.18 0.53 0.22
CA VAL A 90 5.97 1.74 0.48
C VAL A 90 6.66 2.14 -0.81
N TYR A 91 6.43 3.38 -1.23
CA TYR A 91 7.06 3.97 -2.41
C TYR A 91 7.91 5.16 -1.97
N ASP A 92 9.23 5.07 -2.15
CA ASP A 92 10.13 6.20 -1.97
C ASP A 92 10.33 6.90 -3.31
N THR A 93 9.75 8.09 -3.45
CA THR A 93 9.79 8.88 -4.68
C THR A 93 10.65 10.13 -4.52
N LEU A 94 10.95 10.83 -5.61
CA LEU A 94 11.62 12.14 -5.51
C LEU A 94 10.76 13.22 -4.82
N ALA A 95 9.44 13.00 -4.72
CA ALA A 95 8.51 13.87 -3.98
C ALA A 95 8.33 13.45 -2.50
N GLY A 96 9.01 12.39 -2.06
CA GLY A 96 8.90 11.81 -0.72
C GLY A 96 8.22 10.44 -0.68
N ARG A 97 8.12 9.88 0.51
CA ARG A 97 7.55 8.56 0.79
C ARG A 97 6.03 8.58 0.76
N LEU A 98 5.46 7.58 0.12
CA LEU A 98 4.05 7.21 0.15
C LEU A 98 3.91 5.84 0.83
N VAL A 99 2.77 5.62 1.49
CA VAL A 99 2.40 4.32 2.07
C VAL A 99 1.02 3.94 1.54
N GLY A 100 0.93 2.74 0.97
CA GLY A 100 -0.31 2.08 0.62
C GLY A 100 -0.71 1.05 1.66
N SER A 101 -1.99 0.96 1.98
CA SER A 101 -2.57 -0.11 2.82
C SER A 101 -3.70 -0.77 2.06
N THR A 102 -3.56 -2.07 1.82
CA THR A 102 -4.50 -2.88 1.06
C THR A 102 -5.35 -3.72 1.98
N THR A 103 -6.66 -3.65 1.82
CA THR A 103 -7.65 -4.47 2.53
C THR A 103 -8.54 -5.20 1.53
N ARG A 104 -9.16 -6.30 1.95
CA ARG A 104 -10.13 -7.05 1.14
C ARG A 104 -11.55 -6.79 1.62
N ALA A 105 -12.42 -6.31 0.75
CA ALA A 105 -13.83 -6.11 1.02
C ALA A 105 -14.59 -7.46 1.05
N ALA A 106 -15.82 -7.45 1.57
CA ALA A 106 -16.66 -8.65 1.68
C ALA A 106 -17.02 -9.28 0.33
N ASP A 107 -17.00 -8.51 -0.75
CA ASP A 107 -17.20 -9.00 -2.12
C ASP A 107 -15.92 -9.57 -2.76
N GLY A 108 -14.81 -9.61 -2.02
CA GLY A 108 -13.51 -10.08 -2.46
C GLY A 108 -12.65 -9.00 -3.14
N THR A 109 -13.18 -7.82 -3.40
CA THR A 109 -12.43 -6.71 -4.03
C THR A 109 -11.35 -6.21 -3.07
N GLU A 110 -10.12 -6.13 -3.56
CA GLU A 110 -9.05 -5.45 -2.82
C GLU A 110 -9.09 -3.96 -3.06
N TRP A 111 -9.01 -3.19 -1.98
CA TRP A 111 -8.95 -1.74 -1.99
C TRP A 111 -7.63 -1.29 -1.37
N THR A 112 -6.96 -0.34 -2.02
CA THR A 112 -5.74 0.25 -1.50
C THR A 112 -5.93 1.72 -1.23
N SER A 113 -5.64 2.12 0.00
CA SER A 113 -5.50 3.51 0.42
C SER A 113 -4.04 3.95 0.33
N ILE A 114 -3.72 4.87 -0.59
CA ILE A 114 -2.42 5.54 -0.69
C ILE A 114 -2.45 6.82 0.15
N SER A 115 -1.42 7.03 0.96
CA SER A 115 -1.31 8.21 1.80
C SER A 115 0.13 8.65 2.02
N SER A 116 0.29 9.84 2.62
CA SER A 116 1.61 10.36 3.02
C SER A 116 2.36 9.37 3.91
N GLY A 117 3.61 9.07 3.55
CA GLY A 117 4.46 8.10 4.22
C GLY A 117 5.10 8.56 5.52
N THR A 118 4.38 9.34 6.32
CA THR A 118 4.86 9.80 7.64
C THR A 118 5.25 8.60 8.53
N PRO A 119 6.22 8.74 9.45
CA PRO A 119 6.59 7.66 10.36
C PRO A 119 5.41 7.13 11.19
N HIS A 120 4.45 7.98 11.52
CA HIS A 120 3.23 7.59 12.21
C HIS A 120 2.35 6.68 11.33
N ARG A 121 2.03 7.12 10.10
CA ARG A 121 1.20 6.33 9.18
C ARG A 121 1.84 5.01 8.79
N LEU A 122 3.17 4.98 8.61
CA LEU A 122 3.89 3.74 8.36
C LEU A 122 3.77 2.75 9.53
N ARG A 123 4.03 3.20 10.78
CA ARG A 123 3.84 2.35 11.96
C ARG A 123 2.41 1.84 12.09
N GLN A 124 1.44 2.73 11.90
CA GLN A 124 0.01 2.38 11.96
C GLN A 124 -0.35 1.31 10.92
N ALA A 125 0.09 1.47 9.67
CA ALA A 125 -0.17 0.51 8.60
C ALA A 125 0.46 -0.87 8.91
N VAL A 126 1.72 -0.90 9.36
CA VAL A 126 2.40 -2.16 9.70
C VAL A 126 1.75 -2.84 10.90
N ASN A 127 1.37 -2.10 11.94
CA ASN A 127 0.66 -2.67 13.08
C ASN A 127 -0.72 -3.22 12.68
N ALA A 128 -1.43 -2.55 11.76
CA ALA A 128 -2.72 -3.03 11.24
C ALA A 128 -2.56 -4.35 10.48
N LEU A 129 -1.53 -4.47 9.63
CA LEU A 129 -1.21 -5.71 8.93
C LEU A 129 -0.90 -6.87 9.90
N VAL A 130 -0.18 -6.57 10.99
CA VAL A 130 0.13 -7.58 12.02
C VAL A 130 -1.14 -7.99 12.77
N ALA A 131 -2.02 -7.05 13.12
CA ALA A 131 -3.29 -7.37 13.77
C ALA A 131 -4.19 -8.25 12.87
N GLU A 132 -4.27 -7.94 11.57
CA GLU A 132 -5.04 -8.73 10.62
C GLU A 132 -4.50 -10.17 10.46
N LEU A 133 -3.18 -10.32 10.53
CA LEU A 133 -2.51 -11.63 10.53
C LEU A 133 -2.85 -12.44 11.79
N GLU A 134 -2.87 -11.80 12.96
CA GLU A 134 -3.23 -12.42 14.24
C GLU A 134 -4.69 -12.90 14.23
N GLU A 135 -5.62 -12.08 13.74
CA GLU A 135 -7.04 -12.42 13.62
C GLU A 135 -7.32 -13.56 12.63
N SER A 136 -6.47 -13.71 11.61
CA SER A 136 -6.63 -14.71 10.56
C SER A 136 -6.01 -16.07 10.89
N THR A 137 -5.33 -16.18 12.04
CA THR A 137 -4.79 -17.46 12.51
C THR A 137 -5.91 -18.22 13.22
N PRO A 138 -6.39 -19.37 12.70
CA PRO A 138 -7.49 -20.10 13.33
C PRO A 138 -7.09 -20.53 14.76
N GLU A 139 -7.99 -20.33 15.73
CA GLU A 139 -7.81 -20.85 17.09
C GLU A 139 -7.56 -22.36 16.98
N THR A 140 -6.47 -22.81 17.60
CA THR A 140 -6.17 -24.23 17.66
C THR A 140 -7.13 -24.85 18.66
N SER A 141 -8.30 -25.31 18.22
CA SER A 141 -9.20 -26.10 19.06
C SER A 141 -8.45 -27.37 19.50
N GLY A 142 -8.05 -27.40 20.77
CA GLY A 142 -7.51 -28.57 21.45
C GLY A 142 -8.56 -29.59 21.81
#